data_AF-A0A0Q4JNT0-F1
#
_entry.id   AF-A0A0Q4JNT0-F1
#
_cell.length_a   1.000
_cell.length_b   1.000
_cell.length_c   1.000
_cell.angle_alpha   90.00
_cell.angle_beta   90.00
_cell.angle_gamma   90.00
#
_symmetry.space_group_name_H-M   'P 1'
#
loop_
_entity.id
_entity.type
_entity.pdbx_description
1 polymer ?
#
loop_
_entity_poly.entity_id
_entity_poly.type
_entity_poly.pdbx_seq_one_letter_code
_entity_poly.pdbx_strand_id
1 'polypeptide(L)'
;MSKFKLPKRVDADVAETGVWFDVYSELGDYYGKFKTRFFDTNSPKYQLLQTRMAKKYEVKRRTKVMSDNDFISIMFIEFSLLDWEVLGADDKLVPFTTDDAHEYFADHDAKYVLDQLIGFAMNVEFFQTLEPEAAAKK
;
A
#
# COMPACT_ATOMS: atom_id res chain seq x y z
N MET A 1 -6.78 3.91 -31.79
CA MET A 1 -7.09 4.60 -30.52
C MET A 1 -8.58 4.42 -30.23
N SER A 2 -8.96 4.25 -28.96
CA SER A 2 -10.37 4.12 -28.57
C SER A 2 -11.16 5.37 -28.98
N LYS A 3 -12.38 5.17 -29.48
CA LYS A 3 -13.34 6.25 -29.76
C LYS A 3 -13.95 6.86 -28.49
N PHE A 4 -13.68 6.26 -27.33
CA PHE A 4 -14.25 6.65 -26.05
C PHE A 4 -13.23 7.44 -25.24
N LYS A 5 -13.65 8.61 -24.74
CA LYS A 5 -12.92 9.36 -23.71
C LYS A 5 -13.22 8.71 -22.36
N LEU A 6 -12.22 8.05 -21.78
CA LEU A 6 -12.31 7.53 -20.42
C LEU A 6 -11.93 8.64 -19.42
N PRO A 7 -12.69 8.83 -18.32
CA PRO A 7 -12.30 9.77 -17.29
C PRO A 7 -11.01 9.30 -16.59
N LYS A 8 -10.20 10.25 -16.11
CA LYS A 8 -9.07 9.94 -15.24
C LYS A 8 -9.62 9.45 -13.89
N ARG A 9 -9.14 8.31 -13.42
CA ARG A 9 -9.53 7.76 -12.11
C ARG A 9 -8.75 8.42 -10.98
N VAL A 10 -7.43 8.50 -11.13
CA VAL A 10 -6.47 9.06 -10.18
C VAL A 10 -5.56 10.07 -10.87
N ASP A 11 -4.92 10.93 -10.09
CA ASP A 11 -3.76 11.70 -10.53
C ASP A 11 -2.56 10.75 -10.63
N ALA A 12 -1.92 10.68 -11.80
CA ALA A 12 -0.86 9.72 -12.05
C ALA A 12 0.40 9.98 -11.21
N ASP A 13 0.71 11.25 -10.94
CA ASP A 13 1.92 11.63 -10.20
C ASP A 13 1.71 11.38 -8.70
N VAL A 14 0.54 11.74 -8.16
CA VAL A 14 0.18 11.40 -6.77
C VAL A 14 0.09 9.89 -6.58
N ALA A 15 -0.53 9.19 -7.53
CA ALA A 15 -0.67 7.74 -7.49
C ALA A 15 0.66 6.99 -7.51
N GLU A 16 1.73 7.54 -8.08
CA GLU A 16 3.07 6.93 -8.11
C GLU A 16 3.96 7.40 -6.96
N THR A 17 3.94 8.70 -6.63
CA THR A 17 4.77 9.28 -5.55
C THR A 17 4.27 8.95 -4.15
N GLY A 18 2.99 8.59 -4.05
CA GLY A 18 2.33 8.11 -2.84
C GLY A 18 1.88 9.19 -1.88
N VAL A 19 0.97 8.80 -1.01
CA VAL A 19 0.33 9.64 0.01
C VAL A 19 0.62 9.06 1.38
N TRP A 20 0.90 9.94 2.33
CA TRP A 20 1.10 9.57 3.71
C TRP A 20 -0.23 9.35 4.42
N PHE A 21 -0.32 8.28 5.19
CA PHE A 21 -1.50 7.89 5.94
C PHE A 21 -1.10 7.49 7.37
N ASP A 22 -1.74 8.11 8.34
CA ASP A 22 -1.52 7.87 9.76
C ASP A 22 -2.48 6.77 10.24
N VAL A 23 -1.96 5.73 10.90
CA VAL A 23 -2.77 4.60 11.36
C VAL A 23 -2.92 4.66 12.88
N TYR A 24 -4.17 4.56 13.33
CA TYR A 24 -4.55 4.54 14.74
C TYR A 24 -5.41 3.31 15.05
N SER A 25 -5.30 2.79 16.27
CA SER A 25 -6.20 1.76 16.80
C SER A 25 -7.61 2.30 16.99
N GLU A 26 -8.60 1.43 17.20
CA GLU A 26 -9.96 1.84 17.58
C GLU A 26 -10.00 2.56 18.94
N LEU A 27 -8.97 2.39 19.76
CA LEU A 27 -8.81 3.06 21.06
C LEU A 27 -8.02 4.37 20.96
N GLY A 28 -7.50 4.71 19.78
CA GLY A 28 -6.75 5.94 19.52
C GLY A 28 -5.23 5.79 19.67
N ASP A 29 -4.71 4.58 19.84
CA ASP A 29 -3.26 4.33 19.91
C ASP A 29 -2.63 4.50 18.54
N TYR A 30 -1.50 5.20 18.47
CA TYR A 30 -0.81 5.47 17.21
C TYR A 30 0.13 4.33 16.84
N TYR A 31 -0.07 3.73 15.66
CA TYR A 31 0.78 2.66 15.12
C TYR A 31 1.96 3.19 14.28
N GLY A 32 1.81 4.39 13.73
CA GLY A 32 2.78 4.96 12.82
C GLY A 32 2.12 5.59 11.61
N LYS A 33 2.98 6.09 10.74
CA LYS A 33 2.60 6.78 9.51
C LYS A 33 3.28 6.10 8.34
N PHE A 34 2.52 5.86 7.28
CA PHE A 34 2.95 5.02 6.18
C PHE A 34 2.73 5.74 4.86
N LYS A 35 3.73 5.72 3.99
CA LYS A 35 3.62 6.29 2.65
C LYS A 35 3.24 5.18 1.68
N THR A 36 2.06 5.31 1.08
CA THR A 36 1.56 4.30 0.14
C THR A 36 1.29 4.91 -1.21
N ARG A 37 1.67 4.21 -2.28
CA ARG A 37 1.22 4.52 -3.63
C ARG A 37 -0.08 3.79 -3.95
N PHE A 38 -0.78 4.22 -5.00
CA PHE A 38 -2.07 3.65 -5.37
C PHE A 38 -1.93 2.16 -5.72
N PHE A 39 -2.73 1.32 -5.06
CA PHE A 39 -2.67 -0.13 -5.21
C PHE A 39 -3.59 -0.61 -6.35
N ASP A 40 -3.19 -0.33 -7.59
CA ASP A 40 -3.93 -0.77 -8.77
C ASP A 40 -3.57 -2.20 -9.18
N THR A 41 -4.39 -3.14 -8.75
CA THR A 41 -4.27 -4.57 -9.08
C THR A 41 -4.50 -4.87 -10.57
N ASN A 42 -5.03 -3.92 -11.34
CA ASN A 42 -5.19 -4.04 -12.80
C ASN A 42 -4.02 -3.46 -13.58
N SER A 43 -3.05 -2.82 -12.90
CA SER A 43 -1.91 -2.20 -13.58
C SER A 43 -0.96 -3.25 -14.16
N PRO A 44 -0.33 -3.00 -15.33
CA PRO A 44 0.68 -3.90 -15.88
C PRO A 44 1.86 -4.13 -14.93
N LYS A 45 2.25 -3.11 -14.15
CA LYS A 45 3.31 -3.22 -13.14
C LYS A 45 2.93 -4.24 -12.06
N TYR A 46 1.69 -4.18 -11.57
CA TYR A 46 1.19 -5.14 -10.57
C TYR A 46 1.16 -6.57 -11.12
N GLN A 47 0.61 -6.77 -12.32
CA GLN A 47 0.53 -8.10 -12.94
C GLN A 47 1.92 -8.73 -13.19
N LEU A 48 2.89 -7.91 -13.61
CA LEU A 48 4.27 -8.36 -13.79
C LEU A 48 4.90 -8.76 -12.44
N LEU A 49 4.72 -7.94 -11.41
CA LEU A 49 5.18 -8.26 -10.06
C LEU A 49 4.52 -9.55 -9.54
N GLN A 50 3.20 -9.68 -9.70
CA GLN A 50 2.44 -10.84 -9.27
C GLN A 50 2.96 -12.11 -9.92
N THR A 51 3.24 -12.06 -11.23
CA THR A 51 3.82 -13.19 -11.97
C THR A 51 5.21 -13.55 -11.43
N ARG A 52 6.06 -12.54 -11.17
CA ARG A 52 7.40 -12.73 -10.61
C ARG A 52 7.34 -13.36 -9.21
N MET A 53 6.46 -12.85 -8.35
CA MET A 53 6.31 -13.34 -6.97
C MET A 53 5.64 -14.70 -6.92
N ALA A 54 4.65 -14.97 -7.77
CA ALA A 54 4.02 -16.29 -7.88
C ALA A 54 5.05 -17.37 -8.24
N LYS A 55 5.98 -17.06 -9.15
CA LYS A 55 7.10 -17.96 -9.48
C LYS A 55 8.11 -18.09 -8.32
N LYS A 56 8.46 -16.98 -7.67
CA LYS A 56 9.40 -16.96 -6.52
C LYS A 56 8.89 -17.82 -5.36
N TYR A 57 7.60 -17.78 -5.09
CA TYR A 57 6.97 -18.43 -3.93
C TYR A 57 6.14 -19.67 -4.29
N GLU A 58 6.22 -20.17 -5.53
CA GLU A 58 5.39 -21.27 -6.05
C GLU A 58 5.42 -22.49 -5.12
N VAL A 59 6.61 -22.92 -4.71
CA VAL A 59 6.79 -24.08 -3.83
C VAL A 59 6.12 -23.85 -2.48
N LYS A 60 6.36 -22.69 -1.84
CA LYS A 60 5.79 -22.37 -0.52
C LYS A 60 4.26 -22.33 -0.54
N ARG A 61 3.68 -21.79 -1.62
CA ARG A 61 2.22 -21.76 -1.82
C ARG A 61 1.66 -23.16 -2.05
N ARG A 62 2.30 -23.98 -2.89
CA ARG A 62 1.87 -25.36 -3.17
C ARG A 62 1.92 -26.24 -1.93
N THR A 63 2.91 -26.05 -1.07
CA THR A 63 3.06 -26.80 0.19
C THR A 63 2.26 -26.20 1.35
N LYS A 64 1.45 -25.15 1.12
CA LYS A 64 0.68 -24.43 2.16
C LYS A 64 1.52 -23.89 3.32
N VAL A 65 2.79 -23.62 3.06
CA VAL A 65 3.70 -22.97 4.03
C VAL A 65 3.47 -21.45 4.04
N MET A 66 2.88 -20.92 2.98
CA MET A 66 2.49 -19.51 2.83
C MET A 66 0.99 -19.45 2.56
N SER A 67 0.26 -18.66 3.34
CA SER A 67 -1.16 -18.40 3.09
C SER A 67 -1.34 -17.39 1.95
N ASP A 68 -2.54 -17.31 1.38
CA ASP A 68 -2.84 -16.28 0.37
C ASP A 68 -2.80 -14.87 0.99
N ASN A 69 -3.12 -14.73 2.28
CA ASN A 69 -2.98 -13.46 2.99
C ASN A 69 -1.50 -13.03 3.08
N ASP A 70 -0.60 -13.94 3.46
CA ASP A 70 0.84 -13.64 3.51
C ASP A 70 1.36 -13.24 2.13
N PHE A 71 0.86 -13.89 1.07
CA PHE A 71 1.22 -13.54 -0.30
C PHE A 71 0.71 -12.14 -0.70
N ILE A 72 -0.51 -11.76 -0.28
CA ILE A 72 -1.06 -10.41 -0.49
C ILE A 72 -0.25 -9.37 0.29
N SER A 73 0.13 -9.66 1.54
CA SER A 73 1.00 -8.78 2.34
C SER A 73 2.31 -8.52 1.61
N ILE A 74 2.96 -9.58 1.13
CA ILE A 74 4.21 -9.45 0.38
C ILE A 74 4.01 -8.61 -0.88
N MET A 75 2.93 -8.87 -1.63
CA MET A 75 2.60 -8.10 -2.83
C MET A 75 2.35 -6.62 -2.53
N PHE A 76 1.69 -6.31 -1.41
CA PHE A 76 1.44 -4.94 -1.00
C PHE A 76 2.73 -4.22 -0.57
N ILE A 77 3.56 -4.87 0.24
CA ILE A 77 4.84 -4.28 0.72
C ILE A 77 5.77 -3.99 -0.46
N GLU A 78 5.89 -4.93 -1.38
CA GLU A 78 6.78 -4.82 -2.55
C GLU A 78 6.25 -3.85 -3.62
N PHE A 79 4.94 -3.63 -3.65
CA PHE A 79 4.30 -2.77 -4.63
C PHE A 79 3.94 -1.40 -4.07
N SER A 80 3.14 -1.32 -3.03
CA SER A 80 2.51 -0.07 -2.60
C SER A 80 3.25 0.66 -1.51
N LEU A 81 3.93 -0.03 -0.61
CA LEU A 81 4.57 0.61 0.54
C LEU A 81 5.90 1.25 0.12
N LEU A 82 5.97 2.58 0.24
CA LEU A 82 7.12 3.37 -0.22
C LEU A 82 8.04 3.80 0.92
N ASP A 83 7.47 4.06 2.09
CA ASP A 83 8.17 4.59 3.26
C ASP A 83 7.31 4.45 4.52
N TRP A 84 7.90 4.66 5.70
CA TRP A 84 7.18 4.68 6.96
C TRP A 84 7.86 5.57 8.04
N GLU A 85 7.09 5.88 9.09
CA GLU A 85 7.54 6.45 10.35
C GLU A 85 6.93 5.61 11.46
N VAL A 86 7.61 4.52 11.82
CA VAL A 86 7.19 3.55 12.84
C VAL A 86 8.22 3.51 13.96
N LEU A 87 7.76 3.46 15.20
CA LEU A 87 8.61 3.32 16.38
C LEU A 87 8.89 1.85 16.68
N GLY A 88 10.16 1.54 16.97
CA GLY A 88 10.58 0.25 17.48
C GLY A 88 10.35 0.12 18.98
N ALA A 89 10.72 -1.03 19.54
CA ALA A 89 10.59 -1.32 20.97
C ALA A 89 11.43 -0.40 21.89
N ASP A 90 12.38 0.35 21.33
CA ASP A 90 13.22 1.31 22.04
C ASP A 90 12.74 2.77 21.87
N ASP A 91 11.51 2.97 21.40
CA ASP A 91 10.88 4.26 21.09
C ASP A 91 11.67 5.09 20.05
N LYS A 92 12.49 4.44 19.21
CA LYS A 92 13.16 5.09 18.09
C LYS A 92 12.53 4.73 16.76
N LEU A 93 12.62 5.66 15.81
CA LEU A 93 12.19 5.41 14.44
C LEU A 93 13.02 4.29 13.81
N VAL A 94 12.33 3.29 13.28
CA VAL A 94 12.93 2.22 12.49
C VAL A 94 13.05 2.70 11.04
N PRO A 95 14.26 2.76 10.45
CA PRO A 95 14.41 3.12 9.04
C PRO A 95 13.60 2.20 8.15
N PHE A 96 12.99 2.74 7.09
CA PHE A 96 12.24 1.92 6.16
C PHE A 96 13.17 1.02 5.34
N THR A 97 12.96 -0.28 5.45
CA THR A 97 13.41 -1.25 4.45
C THR A 97 12.29 -2.23 4.15
N THR A 98 12.31 -2.81 2.94
CA THR A 98 11.32 -3.81 2.55
C THR A 98 11.37 -5.05 3.46
N ASP A 99 12.56 -5.43 3.93
CA ASP A 99 12.73 -6.57 4.82
C ASP A 99 12.16 -6.29 6.22
N ASP A 100 12.42 -5.10 6.78
CA ASP A 100 11.83 -4.70 8.07
C ASP A 100 10.30 -4.59 7.98
N ALA A 101 9.77 -4.15 6.83
CA ALA A 101 8.33 -4.13 6.60
C ALA A 101 7.73 -5.55 6.57
N HIS A 102 8.41 -6.51 5.91
CA HIS A 102 7.97 -7.91 5.94
C HIS A 102 8.01 -8.48 7.36
N GLU A 103 9.02 -8.12 8.16
CA GLU A 103 9.10 -8.52 9.57
C GLU A 103 7.97 -7.92 10.41
N TYR A 104 7.75 -6.61 10.28
CA TYR A 104 6.68 -5.91 11.00
C TYR A 104 5.30 -6.50 10.70
N PHE A 105 4.96 -6.70 9.42
CA PHE A 105 3.66 -7.25 9.02
C PHE A 105 3.56 -8.78 9.14
N ALA A 106 4.63 -9.47 9.56
CA ALA A 106 4.55 -10.87 9.97
C ALA A 106 3.93 -11.02 11.37
N ASP A 107 3.99 -9.96 12.20
CA ASP A 107 3.29 -9.93 13.48
C ASP A 107 1.77 -9.98 13.27
N HIS A 108 1.09 -10.77 14.09
CA HIS A 108 -0.36 -10.90 14.06
C HIS A 108 -1.05 -9.56 14.33
N ASP A 109 -0.51 -8.76 15.27
CA ASP A 109 -1.15 -7.51 15.68
C ASP A 109 -0.97 -6.40 14.64
N ALA A 110 0.07 -6.50 13.81
CA ALA A 110 0.30 -5.59 12.69
C ALA A 110 -0.61 -5.87 11.47
N LYS A 111 -1.35 -6.98 11.45
CA LYS A 111 -2.29 -7.29 10.34
C LYS A 111 -3.39 -6.26 10.22
N TYR A 112 -3.87 -5.74 11.35
CA TYR A 112 -4.83 -4.65 11.37
C TYR A 112 -4.30 -3.43 10.59
N VAL A 113 -3.05 -3.04 10.86
CA VAL A 113 -2.40 -1.92 10.17
C VAL A 113 -2.36 -2.18 8.67
N LEU A 114 -1.93 -3.37 8.25
CA LEU A 114 -1.87 -3.74 6.84
C LEU A 114 -3.23 -3.63 6.14
N ASP A 115 -4.31 -4.12 6.76
CA ASP A 115 -5.66 -4.05 6.19
C ASP A 115 -6.12 -2.60 6.00
N GLN A 116 -5.81 -1.72 6.97
CA GLN A 116 -6.07 -0.27 6.84
C GLN A 116 -5.27 0.33 5.67
N LEU A 117 -3.98 -0.03 5.54
CA LEU A 117 -3.14 0.47 4.46
C LEU A 117 -3.62 0.01 3.08
N ILE A 118 -4.02 -1.25 2.93
CA ILE A 118 -4.58 -1.77 1.67
C ILE A 118 -5.88 -1.04 1.34
N GLY A 119 -6.78 -0.88 2.31
CA GLY A 119 -8.04 -0.15 2.14
C GLY A 119 -7.79 1.30 1.69
N PHE A 120 -6.86 1.99 2.34
CA PHE A 120 -6.44 3.33 1.95
C PHE A 120 -5.86 3.36 0.54
N ALA A 121 -4.89 2.51 0.23
CA ALA A 121 -4.18 2.50 -1.05
C ALA A 121 -5.07 2.12 -2.24
N MET A 122 -6.19 1.42 -2.01
CA MET A 122 -7.18 1.08 -3.04
C MET A 122 -8.25 2.17 -3.23
N ASN A 123 -8.40 3.10 -2.28
CA ASN A 123 -9.39 4.16 -2.39
C ASN A 123 -8.88 5.28 -3.31
N VAL A 124 -9.53 5.38 -4.46
CA VAL A 124 -9.24 6.37 -5.52
C VAL A 124 -9.28 7.81 -5.02
N GLU A 125 -10.16 8.12 -4.05
CA GLU A 125 -10.37 9.48 -3.55
C GLU A 125 -9.10 10.07 -2.92
N PHE A 126 -8.25 9.25 -2.29
CA PHE A 126 -7.00 9.71 -1.68
C PHE A 126 -5.89 9.99 -2.69
N PHE A 127 -6.06 9.57 -3.94
CA PHE A 127 -5.08 9.74 -5.03
C PHE A 127 -5.60 10.62 -6.15
N GLN A 128 -6.69 11.35 -5.91
CA GLN A 128 -7.10 12.44 -6.78
C GLN A 128 -6.37 13.70 -6.32
N THR A 129 -5.80 14.46 -7.25
CA THR A 129 -5.40 15.83 -6.95
C THR A 129 -6.66 16.56 -6.50
N LEU A 130 -6.65 17.08 -5.28
CA LEU A 130 -7.52 18.20 -4.93
C LEU A 130 -7.04 19.36 -5.81
N GLU A 131 -7.50 19.42 -7.07
CA GLU A 131 -7.45 20.70 -7.75
C GLU A 131 -8.21 21.67 -6.84
N PRO A 132 -7.60 22.81 -6.46
CA PRO A 132 -8.35 23.86 -5.80
C PRO A 132 -9.38 24.38 -6.80
N GLU A 133 -10.54 23.74 -6.84
CA GLU A 133 -11.64 24.11 -7.71
C GLU A 133 -12.18 25.46 -7.21
N ALA A 134 -11.78 26.53 -7.89
CA ALA A 134 -12.50 27.78 -7.99
C ALA A 134 -12.84 28.54 -6.68
N ALA A 135 -11.83 29.07 -5.99
CA ALA A 135 -11.95 30.35 -5.26
C ALA A 135 -12.10 31.57 -6.21
N ALA A 136 -12.75 31.36 -7.35
CA ALA A 136 -12.99 32.36 -8.38
C ALA A 136 -14.31 32.02 -9.09
N LYS A 137 -15.44 32.21 -8.39
CA LYS A 137 -16.71 32.76 -8.90
C LYS A 137 -17.86 32.49 -7.91
N LYS A 138 -18.13 33.44 -7.02
CA LYS A 138 -19.30 34.33 -7.09
C LYS A 138 -19.17 35.45 -6.07
#